data_AF-G5KCL4-F1
#
_entry.id   AF-G5KCL4-F1
#
_cell.length_a   1.000
_cell.length_b   1.000
_cell.length_c   1.000
_cell.angle_alpha   90.00
_cell.angle_beta   90.00
_cell.angle_gamma   90.00
#
_symmetry.space_group_name_H-M   'P 1'
#
loop_
_entity.id
_entity.type
_entity.pdbx_description
1 polymer ?
#
loop_
_entity_poly.entity_id
_entity_poly.type
_entity_poly.pdbx_seq_one_letter_code
_entity_poly.pdbx_strand_id
1 'polypeptide(L)'
;MVGLTTTSFAVAETPQITGTVTISDIDNSDYTFTTTITNAATKDGLKAVKVVVWNEANGQDDIEWQNASKQSDGSYKIITRLSSHSYLPGLYNVHVYYDTNNGLKGLTAKTTTVKLKTVRIDVQNE
;
A
#
# COMPACT_ATOMS: atom_id res chain seq x y z
N MET A 1 39.76 9.61 0.99
CA MET A 1 38.46 9.36 0.35
C MET A 1 37.39 9.94 1.27
N VAL A 2 36.70 10.98 0.83
CA VAL A 2 35.57 11.64 1.53
C VAL A 2 34.43 10.60 1.56
N GLY A 3 33.92 10.14 2.71
CA GLY A 3 33.06 10.88 3.63
C GLY A 3 31.60 10.52 3.32
N LEU A 4 31.05 9.52 4.01
CA LEU A 4 29.60 9.23 4.02
C LEU A 4 29.17 9.11 5.48
N THR A 5 28.78 10.25 6.04
CA THR A 5 28.15 10.35 7.35
C THR A 5 26.73 9.82 7.23
N THR A 6 26.48 8.61 7.70
CA THR A 6 25.12 8.13 7.98
C THR A 6 24.60 8.89 9.19
N THR A 7 23.84 9.96 8.97
CA THR A 7 23.02 10.57 10.01
C THR A 7 21.89 9.62 10.38
N SER A 8 22.07 8.87 11.47
CA SER A 8 21.02 8.08 12.11
C SER A 8 20.19 9.00 13.00
N PHE A 9 19.00 9.39 12.52
CA PHE A 9 18.00 10.06 13.34
C PHE A 9 17.30 9.01 14.21
N ALA A 10 17.75 8.84 15.45
CA ALA A 10 16.99 8.14 16.48
C ALA A 10 16.30 9.17 17.37
N VAL A 11 15.16 9.69 16.91
CA VAL A 11 14.24 10.43 17.78
C VAL A 11 13.22 9.41 18.26
N ALA A 12 13.23 9.09 19.55
CA ALA A 12 12.13 8.41 20.22
C ALA A 12 10.95 9.40 20.34
N GLU A 13 10.37 9.75 19.21
CA GLU A 13 9.14 10.50 19.11
C GLU A 13 8.01 9.57 19.58
N THR A 14 7.18 10.03 20.52
CA THR A 14 5.83 9.49 20.66
C THR A 14 5.24 9.39 19.25
N PRO A 15 4.61 8.27 18.84
CA PRO A 15 4.24 8.08 17.45
C PRO A 15 3.33 9.22 17.00
N GLN A 16 3.90 10.18 16.25
CA GLN A 16 3.21 11.37 15.74
C GLN A 16 2.09 10.97 14.77
N ILE A 17 2.17 9.72 14.29
CA ILE A 17 1.28 9.07 13.36
C ILE A 17 1.09 7.61 13.81
N THR A 18 -0.16 7.17 13.91
CA THR A 18 -0.53 5.78 14.22
C THR A 18 -1.41 5.22 13.11
N GLY A 19 -1.35 3.92 12.92
CA GLY A 19 -2.21 3.21 11.99
C GLY A 19 -1.68 1.81 11.72
N THR A 20 -2.60 0.87 11.53
CA THR A 20 -2.29 -0.50 11.16
C THR A 20 -2.75 -0.71 9.73
N VAL A 21 -1.80 -1.03 8.85
CA VAL A 21 -2.09 -1.35 7.44
C VAL A 21 -2.17 -2.86 7.28
N THR A 22 -3.28 -3.32 6.72
CA THR A 22 -3.54 -4.72 6.42
C THR A 22 -3.90 -4.84 4.95
N ILE A 23 -3.26 -5.77 4.24
CA ILE A 23 -3.62 -6.14 2.88
C ILE A 23 -4.40 -7.45 2.97
N SER A 24 -5.61 -7.47 2.44
CA SER A 24 -6.55 -8.60 2.46
C SER A 24 -7.25 -8.76 1.11
N ASP A 25 -8.10 -9.78 1.01
CA ASP A 25 -8.99 -10.00 -0.15
C ASP A 25 -8.24 -9.96 -1.49
N ILE A 26 -7.12 -10.69 -1.55
CA ILE A 26 -6.32 -10.82 -2.78
C ILE A 26 -7.08 -11.76 -3.73
N ASP A 27 -7.81 -11.16 -4.67
CA ASP A 27 -8.50 -11.88 -5.71
C ASP A 27 -7.57 -12.07 -6.91
N ASN A 28 -7.09 -13.30 -7.10
CA ASN A 28 -6.23 -13.65 -8.24
C ASN A 28 -7.02 -13.90 -9.54
N SER A 29 -8.36 -13.90 -9.50
CA SER A 29 -9.22 -14.00 -10.69
C SER A 29 -9.55 -12.62 -11.24
N ASP A 30 -9.90 -11.68 -10.35
CA ASP A 30 -10.20 -10.29 -10.71
C ASP A 30 -8.97 -9.37 -10.66
N TYR A 31 -7.82 -9.92 -10.24
CA TYR A 31 -6.57 -9.21 -10.03
C TYR A 31 -6.76 -7.96 -9.17
N THR A 32 -7.30 -8.17 -7.96
CA THR A 32 -7.51 -7.08 -7.01
C THR A 32 -6.95 -7.43 -5.64
N PHE A 33 -6.63 -6.42 -4.86
CA PHE A 33 -6.38 -6.58 -3.43
C PHE A 33 -6.93 -5.38 -2.67
N THR A 34 -7.35 -5.65 -1.44
CA THR A 34 -7.87 -4.63 -0.54
C THR A 34 -6.78 -4.20 0.43
N THR A 35 -6.53 -2.89 0.52
CA THR A 35 -5.73 -2.30 1.59
C THR A 35 -6.64 -1.63 2.60
N THR A 36 -6.58 -2.06 3.86
CA THR A 36 -7.35 -1.52 4.97
C THR A 36 -6.40 -0.88 5.98
N ILE A 37 -6.73 0.34 6.42
CA ILE A 37 -5.98 1.09 7.42
C ILE A 37 -6.89 1.32 8.63
N THR A 38 -6.51 0.77 9.78
CA THR A 38 -7.23 0.94 11.05
C THR A 38 -6.41 1.75 12.04
N ASN A 39 -7.04 2.27 13.10
CA ASN A 39 -6.39 3.10 14.13
C ASN A 39 -5.60 4.30 13.56
N ALA A 40 -6.13 4.88 12.48
CA ALA A 40 -5.52 6.00 11.79
C ALA A 40 -5.65 7.29 12.60
N ALA A 41 -4.56 7.72 13.24
CA ALA A 41 -4.52 8.97 13.99
C ALA A 41 -3.19 9.70 13.79
N THR A 42 -3.22 11.01 13.95
CA THR A 42 -2.01 11.86 13.94
C THR A 42 -2.26 13.09 14.78
N LYS A 43 -1.20 13.60 15.42
CA LYS A 43 -1.24 14.81 16.24
C LYS A 43 -1.56 16.07 15.43
N ASP A 44 -1.21 16.08 14.14
CA ASP A 44 -1.34 17.23 13.24
C ASP A 44 -2.73 17.34 12.58
N GLY A 45 -3.66 16.43 12.91
CA GLY A 45 -4.98 16.32 12.31
C GLY A 45 -4.95 15.58 10.96
N LEU A 46 -5.73 14.50 10.86
CA LEU A 46 -5.84 13.68 9.65
C LEU A 46 -6.89 14.26 8.70
N LYS A 47 -6.47 14.71 7.51
CA LYS A 47 -7.39 15.15 6.45
C LYS A 47 -7.79 14.00 5.54
N ALA A 48 -6.81 13.24 5.08
CA ALA A 48 -7.00 12.12 4.17
C ALA A 48 -5.88 11.09 4.35
N VAL A 49 -6.15 9.85 3.94
CA VAL A 49 -5.15 8.81 3.81
C VAL A 49 -4.91 8.58 2.32
N LYS A 50 -3.66 8.67 1.89
CA LYS A 50 -3.23 8.39 0.53
C LYS A 50 -2.41 7.10 0.52
N VAL A 51 -2.64 6.28 -0.47
CA VAL A 51 -1.88 5.05 -0.68
C VAL A 51 -1.27 5.10 -2.06
N VAL A 52 0.01 4.79 -2.10
CA VAL A 52 0.79 4.71 -3.32
C VAL A 52 1.04 3.24 -3.59
N VAL A 53 0.66 2.79 -4.78
CA VAL A 53 0.91 1.43 -5.22
C VAL A 53 1.73 1.43 -6.50
N TRP A 54 2.72 0.55 -6.57
CA TRP A 54 3.46 0.25 -7.78
C TRP A 54 3.92 -1.22 -7.81
N ASN A 55 4.15 -1.74 -9.01
CA ASN A 55 4.71 -3.07 -9.22
C ASN A 55 6.26 -2.99 -9.19
N GLU A 56 6.92 -3.88 -8.47
CA GLU A 56 8.39 -3.92 -8.39
C GLU A 56 9.06 -4.18 -9.76
N ALA A 57 8.42 -4.95 -10.65
CA ALA A 57 8.97 -5.31 -11.95
C ALA A 57 9.21 -4.10 -12.88
N ASN A 58 8.44 -3.03 -12.71
CA ASN A 58 8.60 -1.76 -13.44
C ASN A 58 9.25 -0.66 -12.58
N GLY A 59 9.68 -0.97 -11.36
CA GLY A 59 10.21 0.04 -10.43
C GLY A 59 9.17 1.08 -9.99
N GLN A 60 9.64 2.28 -9.64
CA GLN A 60 8.79 3.41 -9.20
C GLN A 60 8.17 4.21 -10.37
N ASP A 61 8.24 3.72 -11.61
CA ASP A 61 7.78 4.48 -12.78
C ASP A 61 6.24 4.52 -12.90
N ASP A 62 5.54 3.51 -12.34
CA ASP A 62 4.08 3.38 -12.38
C ASP A 62 3.42 3.69 -11.03
N ILE A 63 3.84 4.78 -10.39
CA ILE A 63 3.27 5.24 -9.11
C ILE A 63 1.84 5.75 -9.32
N GLU A 64 0.86 5.04 -8.76
CA GLU A 64 -0.53 5.51 -8.67
C GLU A 64 -0.84 5.97 -7.24
N TRP A 65 -1.20 7.25 -7.10
CA TRP A 65 -1.67 7.82 -5.83
C TRP A 65 -3.19 7.65 -5.73
N GLN A 66 -3.63 6.80 -4.81
CA GLN A 66 -5.04 6.54 -4.55
C GLN A 66 -5.45 7.12 -3.21
N ASN A 67 -6.61 7.79 -3.16
CA ASN A 67 -7.18 8.29 -1.91
C ASN A 67 -7.99 7.18 -1.23
N ALA A 68 -7.74 6.95 0.05
CA ALA A 68 -8.48 5.95 0.80
C ALA A 68 -9.89 6.43 1.15
N SER A 69 -10.86 5.55 0.94
CA SER A 69 -12.24 5.83 1.29
C SER A 69 -12.46 5.56 2.78
N LYS A 70 -12.85 6.59 3.53
CA LYS A 70 -13.20 6.46 4.95
C LYS A 70 -14.48 5.65 5.10
N GLN A 71 -14.42 4.61 5.91
CA GLN A 71 -15.53 3.73 6.24
C GLN A 71 -16.29 4.26 7.46
N SER A 72 -17.52 3.77 7.68
CA SER A 72 -18.37 4.18 8.81
C SER A 72 -17.81 3.79 10.18
N ASP A 73 -16.98 2.75 10.25
CA ASP A 73 -16.28 2.31 11.46
C ASP A 73 -15.01 3.13 11.76
N GLY A 74 -14.69 4.13 10.93
CA GLY A 74 -13.51 4.96 11.06
C GLY A 74 -12.23 4.39 10.42
N SER A 75 -12.28 3.18 9.87
CA SER A 75 -11.21 2.63 9.05
C SER A 75 -11.16 3.28 7.67
N TYR A 76 -10.04 3.13 6.96
CA TYR A 76 -9.90 3.56 5.58
C TYR A 76 -9.66 2.36 4.68
N LYS A 77 -10.35 2.29 3.55
CA LYS A 77 -10.27 1.16 2.62
C LYS A 77 -9.93 1.64 1.21
N ILE A 78 -9.09 0.87 0.53
CA ILE A 78 -8.78 1.00 -0.89
C ILE A 78 -8.86 -0.38 -1.52
N ILE A 79 -9.44 -0.44 -2.71
CA ILE A 79 -9.42 -1.63 -3.56
C ILE A 79 -8.52 -1.30 -4.73
N THR A 80 -7.32 -1.83 -4.74
CA THR A 80 -6.39 -1.66 -5.86
C THR A 80 -6.68 -2.73 -6.90
N ARG A 81 -6.93 -2.31 -8.13
CA ARG A 81 -7.13 -3.19 -9.28
C ARG A 81 -5.87 -3.19 -10.12
N LEU A 82 -5.36 -4.37 -10.46
CA LEU A 82 -4.17 -4.51 -11.31
C LEU A 82 -4.45 -4.13 -12.77
N SER A 83 -5.72 -3.91 -13.15
CA SER A 83 -6.06 -3.28 -14.43
C SER A 83 -5.41 -1.91 -14.59
N SER A 84 -5.19 -1.18 -13.48
CA SER A 84 -4.47 0.10 -13.47
C SER A 84 -2.94 -0.06 -13.59
N HIS A 85 -2.42 -1.29 -13.52
CA HIS A 85 -0.99 -1.64 -13.54
C HIS A 85 -0.67 -2.71 -14.59
N SER A 86 -1.31 -2.61 -15.76
CA SER A 86 -1.02 -3.47 -16.93
C SER A 86 -1.21 -4.98 -16.68
N TYR A 87 -2.02 -5.37 -15.69
CA TYR A 87 -2.28 -6.77 -15.31
C TYR A 87 -1.03 -7.58 -14.94
N LEU A 88 0.05 -6.91 -14.51
CA LEU A 88 1.30 -7.58 -14.21
C LEU A 88 1.18 -8.37 -12.90
N PRO A 89 1.34 -9.70 -12.89
CA PRO A 89 1.51 -10.43 -11.64
C PRO A 89 2.86 -10.09 -11.01
N GLY A 90 3.02 -10.31 -9.71
CA GLY A 90 4.30 -10.12 -9.03
C GLY A 90 4.17 -9.38 -7.70
N LEU A 91 5.28 -8.79 -7.27
CA LEU A 91 5.36 -8.03 -6.04
C LEU A 91 4.85 -6.60 -6.27
N TYR A 92 3.89 -6.20 -5.45
CA TYR A 92 3.37 -4.85 -5.37
C TYR A 92 3.84 -4.21 -4.06
N ASN A 93 4.35 -3.00 -4.17
CA ASN A 93 4.68 -2.15 -3.04
C ASN A 93 3.49 -1.24 -2.74
N VAL A 94 3.13 -1.15 -1.47
CA VAL A 94 1.99 -0.38 -0.96
C VAL A 94 2.50 0.54 0.13
N HIS A 95 2.62 1.81 -0.19
CA HIS A 95 3.07 2.84 0.75
C HIS A 95 1.89 3.68 1.20
N VAL A 96 1.75 3.88 2.52
CA VAL A 96 0.64 4.63 3.10
C VAL A 96 1.14 5.95 3.66
N TYR A 97 0.47 7.02 3.28
CA TYR A 97 0.74 8.40 3.70
C TYR A 97 -0.52 9.04 4.28
N TYR A 98 -0.36 9.85 5.32
CA TYR A 98 -1.42 10.71 5.83
C TYR A 98 -1.22 12.13 5.33
N ASP A 99 -2.28 12.70 4.77
CA ASP A 99 -2.39 14.11 4.45
C ASP A 99 -2.82 14.84 5.72
N THR A 100 -1.93 15.63 6.32
CA THR A 100 -2.16 16.36 7.56
C THR A 100 -2.16 17.88 7.33
N ASN A 101 -2.43 18.67 8.37
CA ASN A 101 -2.29 20.12 8.25
C ASN A 101 -0.86 20.58 7.96
N ASN A 102 0.13 19.77 8.35
CA ASN A 102 1.56 20.05 8.18
C ASN A 102 2.16 19.35 6.95
N GLY A 103 1.33 18.79 6.07
CA GLY A 103 1.75 18.12 4.83
C GLY A 103 1.65 16.59 4.90
N LEU A 104 2.31 15.91 3.96
CA LEU A 104 2.29 14.44 3.86
C LEU A 104 3.25 13.80 4.88
N LYS A 105 2.73 12.85 5.65
CA LYS A 105 3.49 12.05 6.62
C LYS A 105 3.41 10.58 6.26
N GLY A 106 4.55 9.91 6.10
CA GLY A 106 4.59 8.47 5.85
C GLY A 106 4.20 7.69 7.11
N LEU A 107 3.27 6.74 6.96
CA LEU A 107 2.89 5.83 8.04
C LEU A 107 3.74 4.57 8.01
N THR A 108 3.62 3.80 6.92
CA THR A 108 4.29 2.51 6.76
C THR A 108 4.27 2.08 5.30
N ALA A 109 5.13 1.12 4.97
CA ALA A 109 5.20 0.45 3.68
C ALA A 109 4.99 -1.04 3.87
N LYS A 110 4.24 -1.65 2.95
CA LYS A 110 4.03 -3.09 2.87
C LYS A 110 4.22 -3.57 1.44
N THR A 111 4.48 -4.85 1.31
CA THR A 111 4.49 -5.52 0.01
C THR A 111 3.44 -6.62 -0.01
N THR A 112 2.89 -6.89 -1.19
CA THR A 112 1.98 -8.00 -1.41
C THR A 112 2.29 -8.66 -2.75
N THR A 113 2.11 -9.97 -2.84
CA THR A 113 2.34 -10.70 -4.10
C THR A 113 1.01 -11.13 -4.68
N VAL A 114 0.73 -10.69 -5.91
CA VAL A 114 -0.42 -11.15 -6.68
C VAL A 114 0.07 -12.15 -7.71
N LYS A 115 -0.57 -13.32 -7.77
CA LYS A 115 -0.19 -14.40 -8.69
C LYS A 115 -1.21 -14.50 -9.82
N LEU A 116 -0.76 -14.86 -11.02
CA LEU A 116 -1.70 -15.28 -12.05
C LEU A 116 -2.43 -16.52 -11.58
N LYS A 117 -3.73 -16.55 -11.81
CA LYS A 117 -4.46 -17.81 -11.78
C LYS A 117 -3.90 -18.69 -12.90
N THR A 118 -3.08 -19.66 -12.54
CA THR A 118 -2.78 -20.77 -13.45
C THR A 118 -4.08 -21.55 -13.61
N VAL A 119 -4.72 -21.43 -14.78
CA VAL A 119 -5.78 -22.37 -15.17
C VAL A 119 -5.11 -23.74 -15.26
N ARG A 120 -5.39 -24.62 -14.31
CA ARG A 120 -5.14 -26.05 -14.51
C ARG A 120 -6.17 -26.51 -15.52
N ILE A 121 -5.73 -26.77 -16.75
CA ILE A 121 -6.48 -27.61 -17.67
C ILE A 121 -6.30 -29.03 -17.14
N ASP A 122 -7.23 -29.50 -16.31
CA ASP A 122 -7.36 -30.93 -16.07
C ASP A 122 -7.84 -31.55 -17.39
N VAL A 123 -6.88 -32.06 -18.17
CA VAL A 123 -7.18 -32.99 -19.26
C VAL A 123 -7.70 -34.26 -18.60
N GLN A 124 -9.02 -34.33 -18.42
CA GLN A 124 -9.72 -35.59 -18.16
C GLN A 124 -9.61 -36.41 -19.45
N ASN A 125 -8.54 -37.22 -19.56
CA ASN A 125 -8.51 -38.30 -20.53
C ASN A 125 -9.44 -39.40 -20.00
N GLU A 126 -10.56 -39.57 -20.69
CA GLU A 126 -11.38 -40.79 -20.63
C GLU A 126 -10.64 -41.95 -21.33
#